data_AF-A0A8T8WD16-F1
#
_entry.id   AF-A0A8T8WD16-F1
#
_cell.length_a   1.000
_cell.length_b   1.000
_cell.length_c   1.000
_cell.angle_alpha   90.00
_cell.angle_beta   90.00
_cell.angle_gamma   90.00
#
_symmetry.space_group_name_H-M   'P 1'
#
loop_
_entity.id
_entity.type
_entity.pdbx_description
1 polymer ?
#
loop_
_entity_poly.entity_id
_entity_poly.type
_entity_poly.pdbx_seq_one_letter_code
_entity_poly.pdbx_strand_id
1 'polypeptide(L)'
;MSAPRTPPSTDEHAPGVPLDFETLAGTDATSWDRADPQGALIESVSRYSYRVTLPDGEESHLVAVAVEDGQHVGLCDCKAFEYHDPPCAHLCTVRKAAFIGERDTRGEQVRIPRVDLNAHTTEERAATDGGWVDRARRADHMGGRR
;
A
#
# COMPACT_ATOMS: atom_id res chain seq x y z
N MET A 1 -23.62 -5.93 -2.66
CA MET A 1 -22.79 -5.84 -1.44
C MET A 1 -21.39 -6.28 -1.81
N SER A 2 -20.52 -5.34 -2.16
CA SER A 2 -19.11 -5.65 -2.48
C SER A 2 -18.39 -5.99 -1.17
N ALA A 3 -17.74 -7.15 -1.12
CA ALA A 3 -16.92 -7.54 0.02
C ALA A 3 -15.84 -6.47 0.28
N PRO A 4 -15.46 -6.21 1.55
CA PRO A 4 -14.31 -5.39 1.83
C PRO A 4 -13.08 -6.09 1.24
N ARG A 5 -12.50 -5.51 0.19
CA ARG A 5 -11.23 -5.97 -0.38
C ARG A 5 -10.13 -5.55 0.59
N THR A 6 -9.86 -6.41 1.58
CA THR A 6 -8.69 -6.26 2.45
C THR A 6 -7.45 -6.31 1.55
N PRO A 7 -6.57 -5.29 1.55
CA PRO A 7 -5.29 -5.40 0.86
C PRO A 7 -4.49 -6.57 1.44
N PRO A 8 -3.69 -7.29 0.64
CA PRO A 8 -2.74 -8.26 1.19
C PRO A 8 -1.82 -7.55 2.18
N SER A 9 -1.52 -8.20 3.31
CA SER A 9 -0.72 -7.63 4.41
C SER A 9 0.59 -7.03 3.89
N THR A 10 0.73 -5.72 4.09
CA THR A 10 1.77 -4.86 3.51
C THR A 10 3.09 -4.84 4.29
N ASP A 11 3.40 -5.84 5.12
CA ASP A 11 4.59 -5.77 6.00
C ASP A 11 5.80 -6.60 5.57
N GLU A 12 5.71 -7.43 4.53
CA GLU A 12 6.82 -8.37 4.22
C GLU A 12 7.37 -8.31 2.79
N HIS A 13 6.63 -7.82 1.80
CA HIS A 13 7.09 -7.79 0.39
C HIS A 13 6.60 -6.51 -0.30
N ALA A 14 7.36 -5.97 -1.25
CA ALA A 14 6.94 -4.80 -2.02
C ALA A 14 5.60 -5.10 -2.73
N PRO A 15 4.66 -4.13 -2.77
CA PRO A 15 3.34 -4.41 -3.32
C PRO A 15 3.38 -4.56 -4.84
N GLY A 16 2.99 -5.72 -5.35
CA GLY A 16 2.38 -5.85 -6.69
C GLY A 16 3.33 -6.10 -7.87
N VAL A 17 2.92 -5.62 -9.05
CA VAL A 17 3.57 -5.90 -10.35
C VAL A 17 4.47 -4.74 -10.78
N PRO A 18 5.46 -4.97 -11.66
CA PRO A 18 6.27 -3.88 -12.23
C PRO A 18 5.41 -2.83 -12.95
N LEU A 19 5.74 -1.55 -12.73
CA LEU A 19 5.05 -0.39 -13.31
C LEU A 19 6.06 0.46 -14.10
N ASP A 20 5.80 0.67 -15.38
CA ASP A 20 6.61 1.54 -16.22
C ASP A 20 5.93 2.91 -16.41
N PHE A 21 6.16 3.80 -15.43
CA PHE A 21 5.62 5.16 -15.49
C PHE A 21 6.34 6.02 -16.52
N GLU A 22 7.64 5.78 -16.71
CA GLU A 22 8.52 6.56 -17.57
C GLU A 22 8.15 6.40 -19.05
N THR A 23 7.91 5.16 -19.51
CA THR A 23 7.39 4.92 -20.86
C THR A 23 6.00 5.52 -21.00
N LEU A 24 5.11 5.32 -20.02
CA LEU A 24 3.75 5.83 -20.09
C LEU A 24 3.70 7.37 -20.19
N ALA A 25 4.55 8.07 -19.44
CA ALA A 25 4.64 9.54 -19.45
C ALA A 25 5.02 10.13 -20.83
N GLY A 26 5.68 9.34 -21.68
CA GLY A 26 6.05 9.72 -23.05
C GLY A 26 4.98 9.40 -24.10
N THR A 27 3.80 8.92 -23.68
CA THR A 27 2.71 8.51 -24.58
C THR A 27 1.44 9.32 -24.33
N ASP A 28 0.49 9.29 -25.28
CA ASP A 28 -0.86 9.84 -25.13
C ASP A 28 -1.79 8.88 -24.36
N ALA A 29 -1.24 8.18 -23.37
CA ALA A 29 -2.01 7.23 -22.60
C ALA A 29 -3.01 7.96 -21.70
N THR A 30 -4.29 7.60 -21.84
CA THR A 30 -5.39 8.21 -21.09
C THR A 30 -5.23 8.10 -19.58
N SER A 31 -4.56 7.06 -19.07
CA SER A 31 -4.26 6.91 -17.63
C SER A 31 -3.30 7.98 -17.13
N TRP A 32 -2.30 8.37 -17.92
CA TRP A 32 -1.37 9.43 -17.57
C TRP A 32 -2.04 10.79 -17.66
N ASP A 33 -2.82 11.07 -18.70
CA ASP A 33 -3.49 12.37 -18.88
C ASP A 33 -4.54 12.64 -17.80
N ARG A 34 -5.31 11.62 -17.42
CA ARG A 34 -6.32 11.73 -16.35
C ARG A 34 -5.72 11.87 -14.95
N ALA A 35 -4.44 11.53 -14.78
CA ALA A 35 -3.79 11.61 -13.49
C ALA A 35 -3.54 13.07 -13.11
N ASP A 36 -4.34 13.58 -12.19
CA ASP A 36 -4.29 14.94 -11.65
C ASP A 36 -3.96 14.90 -10.14
N PRO A 37 -2.69 15.09 -9.75
CA PRO A 37 -2.30 15.06 -8.34
C PRO A 37 -2.85 16.23 -7.52
N GLN A 38 -3.21 17.35 -8.14
CA GLN A 38 -3.66 18.54 -7.43
C GLN A 38 -5.19 18.61 -7.30
N GLY A 39 -5.90 18.01 -8.25
CA GLY A 39 -7.36 17.85 -8.20
C GLY A 39 -7.84 16.58 -7.50
N ALA A 40 -6.99 15.57 -7.32
CA ALA A 40 -7.36 14.32 -6.65
C ALA A 40 -7.36 14.44 -5.12
N LEU A 41 -8.21 13.64 -4.47
CA LEU A 41 -8.13 13.39 -3.04
C LEU A 41 -7.19 12.21 -2.81
N ILE A 42 -6.12 12.44 -2.04
CA ILE A 42 -5.11 11.43 -1.70
C ILE A 42 -5.07 11.27 -0.19
N GLU A 43 -5.43 10.11 0.33
CA GLU A 43 -5.43 9.79 1.76
C GLU A 43 -4.37 8.72 2.05
N SER A 44 -3.41 9.03 2.93
CA SER A 44 -2.45 8.02 3.40
C SER A 44 -3.12 6.96 4.27
N VAL A 45 -2.93 5.70 3.91
CA VAL A 45 -3.51 4.54 4.63
C VAL A 45 -2.42 3.79 5.41
N SER A 46 -1.26 3.56 4.78
CA SER A 46 -0.09 2.94 5.41
C SER A 46 1.20 3.50 4.78
N ARG A 47 2.35 2.96 5.17
CA ARG A 47 3.65 3.29 4.58
C ARG A 47 3.68 3.19 3.05
N TYR A 48 2.97 2.20 2.50
CA TYR A 48 3.00 1.87 1.06
C TYR A 48 1.71 2.21 0.34
N SER A 49 0.64 2.56 1.06
CA SER A 49 -0.70 2.61 0.49
C SER A 49 -1.44 3.92 0.70
N TYR A 50 -2.20 4.27 -0.34
CA TYR A 50 -3.01 5.47 -0.44
C TYR A 50 -4.41 5.10 -0.92
N ARG A 51 -5.42 5.77 -0.39
CA ARG A 51 -6.75 5.81 -1.00
C ARG A 51 -6.83 7.04 -1.90
N VAL A 52 -7.18 6.83 -3.17
CA VAL A 52 -7.14 7.87 -4.21
C VAL A 52 -8.51 8.01 -4.84
N THR A 53 -9.01 9.24 -4.91
CA THR A 53 -10.22 9.62 -5.66
C THR A 53 -9.84 10.65 -6.70
N LEU A 54 -10.04 10.34 -7.98
CA LEU A 54 -9.76 11.27 -9.09
C LEU A 54 -10.86 12.33 -9.21
N PRO A 55 -10.57 13.53 -9.74
CA PRO A 55 -11.57 14.59 -9.88
C PRO A 55 -12.74 14.22 -10.81
N ASP A 56 -12.52 13.29 -11.74
CA ASP A 56 -13.52 12.81 -12.70
C ASP A 56 -14.21 11.50 -12.28
N GLY A 57 -13.98 11.04 -11.04
CA GLY A 57 -14.55 9.81 -10.50
C GLY A 57 -15.12 9.99 -9.09
N GLU A 58 -16.20 9.26 -8.80
CA GLU A 58 -16.79 9.26 -7.45
C GLU A 58 -16.24 8.13 -6.57
N GLU A 59 -15.66 7.10 -7.17
CA GLU A 59 -15.11 5.94 -6.45
C GLU A 59 -13.67 6.17 -6.02
N SER A 60 -13.39 5.87 -4.75
CA SER A 60 -12.03 5.85 -4.21
C SER A 60 -11.43 4.45 -4.35
N HIS A 61 -10.17 4.39 -4.79
CA HIS A 61 -9.44 3.14 -4.97
C HIS A 61 -8.25 3.03 -4.03
N LEU A 62 -8.00 1.81 -3.56
CA LEU A 62 -6.82 1.53 -2.73
C LEU A 62 -5.64 1.21 -3.66
N VAL A 63 -4.59 2.00 -3.50
CA VAL A 63 -3.34 1.92 -4.25
C VAL A 63 -2.24 1.53 -3.29
N ALA A 64 -1.36 0.62 -3.68
CA ALA A 64 -0.09 0.41 -3.01
C ALA A 64 1.05 0.52 -4.02
N VAL A 65 2.12 1.24 -3.67
CA VAL A 65 3.24 1.50 -4.58
C VAL A 65 4.56 1.63 -3.80
N ALA A 66 5.62 1.09 -4.37
CA ALA A 66 6.98 1.17 -3.84
C ALA A 66 8.01 1.19 -4.98
N VAL A 67 9.28 1.36 -4.61
CA VAL A 67 10.42 1.12 -5.50
C VAL A 67 11.19 -0.09 -4.99
N GLU A 68 11.35 -1.13 -5.82
CA GLU A 68 12.08 -2.37 -5.55
C GLU A 68 13.20 -2.50 -6.58
N ASP A 69 14.45 -2.64 -6.12
CA ASP A 69 15.65 -2.73 -6.99
C ASP A 69 15.72 -1.64 -8.09
N GLY A 70 15.23 -0.44 -7.77
CA GLY A 70 15.19 0.70 -8.69
C GLY A 70 14.00 0.72 -9.66
N GLN A 71 13.15 -0.31 -9.64
CA GLN A 71 11.93 -0.42 -10.44
C GLN A 71 10.70 -0.02 -9.61
N HIS A 72 9.72 0.66 -10.20
CA HIS A 72 8.45 0.89 -9.51
C HIS A 72 7.62 -0.39 -9.52
N VAL A 73 7.05 -0.74 -8.39
CA VAL A 73 6.11 -1.86 -8.25
C VAL A 73 4.85 -1.36 -7.55
N GLY A 74 3.69 -1.87 -7.97
CA GLY A 74 2.44 -1.48 -7.33
C GLY A 74 1.23 -2.30 -7.72
N LEU A 75 0.13 -2.01 -7.03
CA LEU A 75 -1.19 -2.55 -7.29
C LEU A 75 -2.27 -1.51 -7.04
N CYS A 76 -3.39 -1.66 -7.74
CA CYS A 76 -4.60 -0.87 -7.53
C CYS A 76 -5.82 -1.79 -7.60
N ASP A 77 -6.83 -1.55 -6.77
CA ASP A 77 -8.06 -2.35 -6.76
C ASP A 77 -9.12 -1.91 -7.80
N CYS A 78 -8.73 -1.06 -8.77
CA CYS A 78 -9.63 -0.56 -9.79
C CYS A 78 -9.73 -1.52 -10.99
N LYS A 79 -10.86 -1.47 -11.71
CA LYS A 79 -11.08 -2.34 -12.87
C LYS A 79 -10.12 -2.08 -14.02
N ALA A 80 -9.65 -0.84 -14.18
CA ALA A 80 -8.65 -0.53 -15.20
C ALA A 80 -7.32 -1.25 -14.94
N PHE A 81 -6.93 -1.43 -13.68
CA PHE A 81 -5.75 -2.21 -13.32
C PHE A 81 -5.97 -3.72 -13.52
N GLU A 82 -7.19 -4.22 -13.28
CA GLU A 82 -7.52 -5.64 -13.45
C GLU A 82 -7.60 -6.08 -14.92
N TYR A 83 -8.06 -5.21 -15.82
CA TYR A 83 -8.40 -5.59 -17.20
C TYR A 83 -7.57 -4.88 -18.29
N HIS A 84 -6.71 -3.94 -17.94
CA HIS A 84 -5.83 -3.23 -18.89
C HIS A 84 -4.38 -3.24 -18.41
N ASP A 85 -3.48 -2.83 -19.30
CA ASP A 85 -2.07 -2.76 -18.99
C ASP A 85 -1.81 -1.65 -17.94
N PRO A 86 -1.23 -1.98 -16.78
CA PRO A 86 -0.86 -0.99 -15.79
C PRO A 86 0.28 -0.09 -16.30
N PRO A 87 0.45 1.13 -15.74
CA PRO A 87 -0.26 1.67 -14.57
C PRO A 87 -1.59 2.37 -14.90
N CYS A 88 -2.55 2.23 -13.98
CA CYS A 88 -3.82 2.95 -14.04
C CYS A 88 -3.66 4.42 -13.60
N ALA A 89 -4.70 5.24 -13.83
CA ALA A 89 -4.67 6.66 -13.46
C ALA A 89 -4.42 6.91 -11.97
N HIS A 90 -4.93 6.07 -11.06
CA HIS A 90 -4.68 6.22 -9.63
C HIS A 90 -3.20 6.05 -9.25
N LEU A 91 -2.53 5.04 -9.82
CA LEU A 91 -1.09 4.83 -9.65
C LEU A 91 -0.30 6.00 -10.23
N CYS A 92 -0.69 6.48 -11.41
CA CYS A 92 -0.08 7.64 -12.05
C CYS A 92 -0.24 8.91 -11.19
N THR A 93 -1.40 9.11 -10.55
CA THR A 93 -1.65 10.23 -9.65
C THR A 93 -0.71 10.20 -8.45
N VAL A 94 -0.55 9.06 -7.78
CA VAL A 94 0.40 8.93 -6.66
C VAL A 94 1.84 9.17 -7.12
N ARG A 95 2.22 8.65 -8.30
CA ARG A 95 3.55 8.87 -8.89
C ARG A 95 3.82 10.34 -9.18
N LYS A 96 2.87 11.06 -9.77
CA LYS A 96 2.99 12.49 -10.05
C LYS A 96 3.02 13.31 -8.76
N ALA A 97 2.13 13.01 -7.80
CA ALA A 97 2.08 13.66 -6.50
C ALA A 97 3.43 13.55 -5.76
N ALA A 98 4.00 12.34 -5.70
CA ALA A 98 5.31 12.13 -5.10
C ALA A 98 6.43 12.87 -5.82
N PHE A 99 6.35 13.00 -7.15
CA PHE A 99 7.36 13.72 -7.94
C PHE A 99 7.35 15.23 -7.70
N ILE A 100 6.16 15.83 -7.64
CA ILE A 100 6.00 17.28 -7.44
C ILE A 100 6.01 17.69 -5.96
N GLY A 101 6.02 16.73 -5.05
CA GLY A 101 5.98 16.97 -3.60
C GLY A 101 4.62 17.42 -3.09
N GLU A 102 3.53 16.97 -3.74
CA GLU A 102 2.16 17.25 -3.34
C GLU A 102 1.84 16.62 -1.98
N ARG A 103 0.86 17.21 -1.29
CA ARG A 103 0.46 16.78 0.05
C ARG A 103 -0.82 15.95 0.01
N ASP A 104 -0.89 14.96 0.88
CA ASP A 104 -2.10 14.20 1.15
C ASP A 104 -3.11 15.03 1.98
N THR A 105 -4.28 14.46 2.26
CA THR A 105 -5.33 15.10 3.05
C THR A 105 -4.95 15.40 4.51
N ARG A 106 -3.85 14.82 5.01
CA ARG A 106 -3.29 15.11 6.34
C ARG A 106 -2.21 16.19 6.28
N GLY A 107 -1.91 16.71 5.10
CA GLY A 107 -0.85 17.68 4.88
C GLY A 107 0.55 17.05 4.84
N GLU A 108 0.68 15.72 4.78
CA GLU A 108 1.96 15.03 4.66
C GLU A 108 2.35 14.90 3.19
N GLN A 109 3.64 14.97 2.88
CA GLN A 109 4.09 14.77 1.49
C GLN A 109 3.79 13.34 1.05
N VAL A 110 3.20 13.18 -0.13
CA VAL A 110 3.06 11.88 -0.77
C VAL A 110 4.47 11.36 -1.10
N ARG A 111 4.76 10.13 -0.69
CA ARG A 111 6.07 9.49 -0.88
C ARG A 111 5.92 8.07 -1.39
N ILE A 112 6.80 7.67 -2.31
CA ILE A 112 6.94 6.28 -2.73
C ILE A 112 8.19 5.74 -2.04
N PRO A 113 8.05 4.89 -1.00
CA PRO A 113 9.20 4.35 -0.28
C PRO A 113 9.95 3.31 -1.13
N ARG A 114 11.25 3.19 -0.86
CA ARG A 114 12.07 2.08 -1.36
C ARG A 114 11.89 0.84 -0.47
N VAL A 115 11.91 -0.33 -1.06
CA VAL A 115 11.91 -1.64 -0.40
C VAL A 115 13.21 -2.33 -0.77
N ASP A 116 14.02 -2.65 0.24
CA ASP A 116 15.27 -3.38 0.09
C ASP A 116 15.06 -4.83 0.57
N LEU A 117 14.65 -5.74 -0.32
CA LEU A 117 14.43 -7.15 0.04
C LEU A 117 15.72 -7.86 0.46
N ASN A 118 16.89 -7.36 0.03
CA ASN A 118 18.19 -7.91 0.35
C ASN A 118 18.64 -7.65 1.80
N ALA A 119 17.96 -6.76 2.55
CA ALA A 119 18.28 -6.49 3.95
C ALA A 119 18.00 -7.70 4.88
N HIS A 120 17.29 -8.73 4.41
CA HIS A 120 16.88 -9.87 5.24
C HIS A 120 17.80 -11.09 5.20
N THR A 121 18.95 -11.04 4.51
CA THR A 121 19.93 -12.15 4.54
C THR A 121 21.07 -11.96 5.54
N THR A 122 21.15 -10.81 6.22
CA THR A 122 22.18 -10.58 7.25
C THR A 122 21.53 -10.09 8.55
N GLU A 123 21.33 -11.04 9.47
CA GLU A 123 21.22 -10.82 10.92
C GLU A 123 20.12 -9.87 11.43
N GLU A 124 18.88 -10.35 11.47
CA GLU A 124 17.99 -10.00 12.58
C GLU A 124 17.59 -11.29 13.30
N ARG A 125 18.44 -11.72 14.23
CA ARG A 125 17.97 -12.56 15.33
C ARG A 125 16.96 -11.71 16.07
N ALA A 126 15.68 -11.93 15.79
CA ALA A 126 14.58 -11.43 16.61
C ALA A 126 14.82 -11.91 18.06
N ALA A 127 15.44 -11.05 18.85
CA ALA A 127 15.47 -11.19 20.30
C ALA A 127 14.10 -10.73 20.79
N THR A 128 13.15 -11.66 20.90
CA THR A 128 11.94 -11.45 21.67
C THR A 128 12.21 -11.89 23.11
N ASP A 129 12.43 -10.91 23.99
CA ASP A 129 12.41 -11.06 25.44
C ASP A 129 10.96 -11.12 25.97
N GLY A 130 10.17 -12.02 25.40
CA GLY A 130 8.78 -12.27 25.81
C GLY A 130 8.73 -13.18 27.04
N GLY A 131 8.64 -12.59 28.22
CA GLY A 131 8.71 -13.19 29.55
C GLY A 131 7.99 -14.52 29.83
N TRP A 132 8.57 -15.27 30.77
CA TRP A 132 8.02 -16.48 31.38
C TRP A 132 6.70 -16.17 32.11
N VAL A 133 5.59 -16.79 31.70
CA VAL A 133 4.34 -16.74 32.46
C VAL A 133 4.35 -17.81 33.55
N ASP A 134 4.67 -17.35 34.75
CA ASP A 134 4.50 -18.09 36.00
C ASP A 134 2.99 -18.31 36.24
N ARG A 135 2.48 -19.50 35.89
CA ARG A 135 1.05 -19.81 36.01
C ARG A 135 0.76 -20.35 37.41
N ALA A 136 0.70 -19.44 38.39
CA ALA A 136 0.12 -19.72 39.70
C ALA A 136 -1.24 -19.02 39.88
N ARG A 137 -2.25 -19.85 40.10
CA ARG A 137 -3.57 -19.60 40.74
C ARG A 137 -4.58 -18.69 40.03
N ARG A 138 -5.68 -19.33 39.62
CA ARG A 138 -6.98 -19.06 40.25
C ARG A 138 -7.64 -20.36 40.70
N ALA A 139 -8.26 -20.27 41.87
CA ALA A 139 -8.82 -21.34 42.66
C ALA A 139 -10.33 -21.50 42.42
N ASP A 140 -10.75 -22.74 42.69
CA ASP A 140 -12.02 -23.20 43.28
C ASP A 140 -13.35 -23.27 42.51
N HIS A 141 -14.09 -24.31 42.90
CA HIS A 141 -15.46 -24.78 42.60
C HIS A 141 -15.67 -25.68 41.36
N MET A 142 -16.30 -26.86 41.42
CA MET A 142 -16.98 -27.62 42.49
C MET A 142 -17.28 -29.07 42.03
N GLY A 143 -17.30 -30.02 42.99
CA GLY A 143 -18.03 -31.30 42.95
C GLY A 143 -17.30 -32.47 42.27
N GLY A 144 -17.00 -33.61 42.88
CA GLY A 144 -17.53 -34.27 44.07
C GLY A 144 -18.30 -35.53 43.68
N ARG A 145 -17.72 -36.73 43.89
CA ARG A 145 -18.34 -37.91 44.54
C ARG A 145 -17.52 -39.19 44.31
N ARG A 146 -17.10 -39.74 45.46
CA ARG A 146 -17.10 -41.15 45.89
C ARG A 146 -16.22 -42.14 45.14
#